data_AF-C5C7U7-F1
#
_entry.id   AF-C5C7U7-F1
#
_cell.length_a   1.000
_cell.length_b   1.000
_cell.length_c   1.000
_cell.angle_alpha   90.00
_cell.angle_beta   90.00
_cell.angle_gamma   90.00
#
_symmetry.space_group_name_H-M   'P 1'
#
loop_
_entity.id
_entity.type
_entity.pdbx_description
1 polymer ?
#
loop_
_entity_poly.entity_id
_entity_poly.type
_entity_poly.pdbx_seq_one_letter_code
_entity_poly.pdbx_strand_id
1 'polypeptide(L)'
;MRVYYFDDSGDRSGDPTKPYFALGGFGIEAARVPELGSKIRAVAERYGMPLGHPVELKFNQVGRSKDNKPRKPHWMIRAGLTDPNERRAFVYSALREAAQVPSVEFLCVVVDQRQLREEAHPLKEALTPLLERIQMNAKKHATHALVLMDEEQADDKALREVMRNGSEFLKYDRILDTIAFIPSEESIGIQVADLAAGAISRYFNSNDPGYVRTFLRSTACSPSGDPNGYGVKVYPFGRFAGPARRSAPWGSVDREIHQIEFARYPGATLGWRNDGAPTFVWRHDWDSGLD
;
A
#
# COMPACT_ATOMS: atom_id res chain seq x y z
N MET A 1 9.19 -2.44 -19.68
CA MET A 1 7.80 -2.06 -19.34
C MET A 1 7.62 -2.28 -17.85
N ARG A 2 6.92 -1.37 -17.18
CA ARG A 2 6.51 -1.51 -15.78
C ARG A 2 5.01 -1.75 -15.70
N VAL A 3 4.61 -2.56 -14.74
CA VAL A 3 3.20 -2.82 -14.42
C VAL A 3 2.90 -2.10 -13.11
N TYR A 4 1.73 -1.48 -13.02
CA TYR A 4 1.28 -0.74 -11.87
C TYR A 4 -0.02 -1.33 -11.36
N TYR A 5 -0.10 -1.56 -10.05
CA TYR A 5 -1.28 -2.11 -9.38
C TYR A 5 -1.82 -1.09 -8.40
N PHE A 6 -3.13 -0.84 -8.42
CA PHE A 6 -3.78 0.09 -7.51
C PHE A 6 -5.10 -0.45 -6.96
N ASP A 7 -5.37 -0.09 -5.72
CA ASP A 7 -6.64 -0.30 -5.04
C ASP A 7 -6.97 0.96 -4.23
N ASP A 8 -8.19 1.04 -3.70
CA ASP A 8 -8.67 2.15 -2.91
C ASP A 8 -8.93 1.79 -1.44
N SER A 9 -8.88 2.79 -0.58
CA SER A 9 -9.22 2.62 0.82
C SER A 9 -9.65 3.90 1.49
N GLY A 10 -10.59 3.79 2.43
CA GLY A 10 -11.15 4.91 3.16
C GLY A 10 -12.64 5.07 2.91
N ASP A 11 -13.26 5.94 3.67
CA ASP A 11 -14.66 6.28 3.46
C ASP A 11 -14.80 7.24 2.27
N ARG A 12 -15.88 7.10 1.49
CA ARG A 12 -16.20 7.99 0.36
C ARG A 12 -17.40 8.91 0.66
N SER A 13 -18.00 8.78 1.85
CA SER A 13 -19.22 9.50 2.23
C SER A 13 -18.94 10.87 2.86
N GLY A 14 -17.67 11.22 3.06
CA GLY A 14 -17.28 12.47 3.74
C GLY A 14 -17.38 12.41 5.26
N ASP A 15 -17.22 11.24 5.89
CA ASP A 15 -17.20 11.12 7.35
C ASP A 15 -16.13 12.05 7.96
N PRO A 16 -16.50 13.05 8.77
CA PRO A 16 -15.55 14.02 9.32
C PRO A 16 -14.55 13.38 10.30
N THR A 17 -14.85 12.20 10.84
CA THR A 17 -13.96 11.45 11.73
C THR A 17 -12.91 10.64 10.97
N LYS A 18 -13.13 10.39 9.67
CA LYS A 18 -12.22 9.68 8.76
C LYS A 18 -12.18 10.40 7.41
N PRO A 19 -11.68 11.64 7.37
CA PRO A 19 -11.83 12.52 6.23
C PRO A 19 -10.94 12.15 5.04
N TYR A 20 -10.06 11.16 5.17
CA TYR A 20 -9.11 10.82 4.13
C TYR A 20 -9.53 9.59 3.34
N PHE A 21 -9.57 9.76 2.02
CA PHE A 21 -9.67 8.68 1.05
C PHE A 21 -8.29 8.45 0.41
N ALA A 22 -7.94 7.21 0.07
CA ALA A 22 -6.66 6.90 -0.54
C ALA A 22 -6.80 5.99 -1.76
N LEU A 23 -6.02 6.30 -2.80
CA LEU A 23 -5.61 5.35 -3.83
C LEU A 23 -4.16 4.96 -3.57
N GLY A 24 -3.90 3.68 -3.34
CA GLY A 24 -2.58 3.18 -2.98
C GLY A 24 -2.18 1.99 -3.83
N GLY A 25 -0.88 1.86 -4.06
CA GLY A 25 -0.36 0.83 -4.94
C GLY A 25 1.13 0.97 -5.19
N PHE A 26 1.60 0.34 -6.27
CA PHE A 26 3.02 0.34 -6.62
C PHE A 26 3.24 0.07 -8.11
N GLY A 27 4.38 0.52 -8.61
CA GLY A 27 4.94 0.12 -9.90
C GLY A 27 6.05 -0.91 -9.73
N ILE A 28 6.15 -1.87 -10.64
CA ILE A 28 7.19 -2.92 -10.66
C ILE A 28 7.59 -3.23 -12.10
N GLU A 29 8.83 -3.65 -12.33
CA GLU A 29 9.20 -4.24 -13.62
C GLU A 29 8.41 -5.52 -13.88
N ALA A 30 7.86 -5.68 -15.09
CA ALA A 30 7.03 -6.84 -15.44
C ALA A 30 7.74 -8.19 -15.18
N ALA A 31 9.06 -8.25 -15.41
CA ALA A 31 9.87 -9.45 -15.19
C ALA A 31 10.00 -9.85 -13.70
N ARG A 32 9.72 -8.94 -12.76
CA ARG A 32 9.81 -9.16 -11.31
C ARG A 32 8.49 -9.55 -10.67
N VAL A 33 7.38 -9.53 -11.42
CA VAL A 33 6.05 -9.95 -10.92
C VAL A 33 6.06 -11.41 -10.39
N PRO A 34 6.73 -12.39 -11.03
CA PRO A 34 6.84 -13.74 -10.46
C PRO A 34 7.60 -13.78 -9.13
N GLU A 35 8.64 -12.96 -8.97
CA GLU A 35 9.42 -12.85 -7.72
C GLU A 35 8.56 -12.29 -6.59
N LEU A 36 7.80 -11.21 -6.85
CA LEU A 36 6.80 -10.68 -5.91
C LEU A 36 5.80 -11.77 -5.51
N GLY A 37 5.23 -12.47 -6.49
CA GLY A 37 4.27 -13.53 -6.24
C GLY A 37 4.83 -14.66 -5.37
N SER A 38 6.08 -15.07 -5.61
CA SER A 38 6.76 -16.08 -4.80
C SER A 38 6.96 -15.63 -3.35
N LYS A 39 7.47 -14.40 -3.15
CA LYS A 39 7.69 -13.82 -1.83
C LYS A 39 6.41 -13.70 -1.00
N ILE A 40 5.33 -13.19 -1.59
CA ILE A 40 4.06 -13.03 -0.89
C ILE A 40 3.42 -14.38 -0.54
N ARG A 41 3.48 -15.37 -1.44
CA ARG A 41 3.02 -16.73 -1.12
C ARG A 41 3.83 -17.36 0.02
N ALA A 42 5.15 -17.21 0.00
CA ALA A 42 6.02 -17.70 1.06
C ALA A 42 5.72 -17.03 2.42
N VAL A 43 5.41 -15.72 2.44
CA VAL A 43 4.90 -15.08 3.66
C VAL A 43 3.63 -15.76 4.11
N ALA A 44 2.65 -15.90 3.24
CA ALA A 44 1.35 -16.42 3.60
C ALA A 44 1.42 -17.87 4.12
N GLU A 45 2.29 -18.71 3.55
CA GLU A 45 2.62 -20.05 4.04
C GLU A 45 3.16 -20.03 5.49
N ARG A 46 4.03 -19.08 5.86
CA ARG A 46 4.55 -18.94 7.24
C ARG A 46 3.46 -18.65 8.27
N TYR A 47 2.36 -18.02 7.84
CA TYR A 47 1.20 -17.74 8.66
C TYR A 47 0.12 -18.84 8.56
N GLY A 48 0.36 -19.92 7.83
CA GLY A 48 -0.61 -21.01 7.63
C GLY A 48 -1.75 -20.66 6.66
N MET A 49 -1.49 -19.72 5.75
CA MET A 49 -2.50 -19.12 4.87
C MET A 49 -2.09 -19.22 3.40
N PRO A 50 -2.07 -20.42 2.79
CA PRO A 50 -1.72 -20.54 1.39
C PRO A 50 -2.68 -19.71 0.52
N LEU A 51 -2.14 -18.72 -0.19
CA LEU A 51 -2.91 -17.87 -1.10
C LEU A 51 -3.21 -18.62 -2.39
N GLY A 52 -4.40 -18.40 -2.92
CA GLY A 52 -4.89 -19.00 -4.15
C GLY A 52 -6.40 -18.97 -4.16
N HIS A 53 -7.01 -18.82 -5.33
CA HIS A 53 -8.47 -18.68 -5.45
C HIS A 53 -9.22 -19.74 -4.61
N PRO A 54 -10.21 -19.35 -3.77
CA PRO A 54 -10.76 -17.99 -3.58
C PRO A 54 -10.16 -17.22 -2.39
N VAL A 55 -8.97 -17.60 -1.92
CA VAL A 55 -8.28 -17.00 -0.76
C VAL A 55 -7.39 -15.84 -1.19
N GLU A 56 -7.62 -14.69 -0.58
CA GLU A 56 -6.96 -13.42 -0.92
C GLU A 56 -6.55 -12.63 0.31
N LEU A 57 -5.40 -11.96 0.28
CA LEU A 57 -4.99 -11.05 1.33
C LEU A 57 -5.78 -9.73 1.24
N LYS A 58 -6.47 -9.35 2.33
CA LYS A 58 -7.25 -8.10 2.41
C LYS A 58 -6.94 -7.30 3.68
N PHE A 59 -6.63 -6.02 3.54
CA PHE A 59 -6.23 -5.13 4.64
C PHE A 59 -7.34 -4.88 5.64
N ASN A 60 -8.59 -4.73 5.17
CA ASN A 60 -9.74 -4.42 6.02
C ASN A 60 -9.99 -5.47 7.13
N GLN A 61 -9.43 -6.68 6.98
CA GLN A 61 -9.52 -7.81 7.91
C GLN A 61 -8.53 -7.73 9.10
N VAL A 62 -7.71 -6.69 9.16
CA VAL A 62 -6.53 -6.65 10.03
C VAL A 62 -6.75 -5.76 11.28
N GLY A 63 -7.91 -5.11 11.42
CA GLY A 63 -8.05 -4.14 12.53
C GLY A 63 -9.43 -3.67 12.94
N ARG A 64 -10.51 -4.39 12.63
CA ARG A 64 -11.82 -4.09 13.21
C ARG A 64 -12.19 -5.16 14.23
N SER A 65 -12.26 -4.77 15.50
CA SER A 65 -12.91 -5.57 16.55
C SER A 65 -14.36 -5.91 16.19
N LYS A 66 -14.99 -5.09 15.34
CA LYS A 66 -16.35 -5.28 14.81
C LYS A 66 -16.48 -6.39 13.76
N ASP A 67 -15.37 -6.87 13.19
CA ASP A 67 -15.37 -7.91 12.15
C ASP A 67 -15.30 -9.33 12.72
N ASN A 68 -15.20 -9.46 14.05
CA ASN A 68 -15.41 -10.70 14.81
C ASN A 68 -16.91 -11.01 14.95
N LYS A 69 -17.71 -10.92 13.87
CA LYS A 69 -19.11 -11.38 13.94
C LYS A 69 -19.08 -12.90 14.15
N PRO A 70 -19.55 -13.45 15.30
CA PRO A 70 -19.40 -14.88 15.60
C PRO A 70 -20.02 -15.80 14.55
N ARG A 71 -21.03 -15.30 13.83
CA ARG A 71 -21.78 -16.04 12.81
C ARG A 71 -21.17 -15.99 11.41
N LYS A 72 -20.28 -15.04 11.11
CA LYS A 72 -19.62 -14.88 9.80
C LYS A 72 -18.23 -14.26 9.98
N PRO A 73 -17.28 -14.98 10.58
CA PRO A 73 -15.89 -14.51 10.65
C PRO A 73 -15.32 -14.35 9.23
N HIS A 74 -14.54 -13.29 9.03
CA HIS A 74 -13.81 -13.12 7.78
C HIS A 74 -12.78 -14.24 7.58
N TRP A 75 -12.28 -14.39 6.35
CA TRP A 75 -11.52 -15.59 5.98
C TRP A 75 -10.22 -15.74 6.77
N MET A 76 -9.52 -14.66 7.14
CA MET A 76 -8.28 -14.79 7.94
C MET A 76 -8.53 -15.43 9.31
N ILE A 77 -9.66 -15.10 9.96
CA ILE A 77 -10.07 -15.75 11.22
C ILE A 77 -10.44 -17.22 10.96
N ARG A 78 -11.17 -17.50 9.86
CA ARG A 78 -11.50 -18.88 9.47
C ARG A 78 -10.25 -19.73 9.19
N ALA A 79 -9.18 -19.10 8.70
CA ALA A 79 -7.88 -19.71 8.48
C ALA A 79 -7.03 -19.86 9.75
N GLY A 80 -7.53 -19.41 10.91
CA GLY A 80 -6.87 -19.60 12.21
C GLY A 80 -6.15 -18.38 12.78
N LEU A 81 -6.01 -17.28 12.03
CA LEU A 81 -5.43 -16.03 12.55
C LEU A 81 -6.45 -15.25 13.38
N THR A 82 -6.72 -15.74 14.59
CA THR A 82 -7.72 -15.17 15.51
C THR A 82 -7.20 -13.98 16.30
N ASP A 83 -5.89 -13.90 16.53
CA ASP A 83 -5.24 -12.78 17.20
C ASP A 83 -5.10 -11.56 16.24
N PRO A 84 -5.62 -10.38 16.60
CA PRO A 84 -5.37 -9.14 15.86
C PRO A 84 -3.89 -8.86 15.59
N ASN A 85 -2.99 -9.11 16.55
CA ASN A 85 -1.57 -8.83 16.39
C ASN A 85 -0.90 -9.79 15.40
N GLU A 86 -1.32 -11.05 15.33
CA GLU A 86 -0.89 -11.97 14.28
C GLU A 86 -1.35 -11.54 12.90
N ARG A 87 -2.60 -11.05 12.76
CA ARG A 87 -3.08 -10.49 11.48
C ARG A 87 -2.28 -9.25 11.07
N ARG A 88 -1.94 -8.38 12.02
CA ARG A 88 -1.09 -7.21 11.78
C ARG A 88 0.31 -7.63 11.33
N ALA A 89 0.90 -8.60 12.02
CA ALA A 89 2.21 -9.15 11.68
C ALA A 89 2.23 -9.74 10.27
N PHE A 90 1.19 -10.47 9.87
CA PHE A 90 1.06 -11.00 8.51
C PHE A 90 1.10 -9.89 7.45
N VAL A 91 0.33 -8.81 7.64
CA VAL A 91 0.36 -7.67 6.70
C VAL A 91 1.69 -6.93 6.72
N TYR A 92 2.32 -6.76 7.90
CA TYR A 92 3.66 -6.16 7.98
C TYR A 92 4.65 -6.98 7.16
N SER A 93 4.67 -8.31 7.33
CA SER A 93 5.54 -9.21 6.57
C SER A 93 5.29 -9.15 5.07
N ALA A 94 4.02 -9.10 4.63
CA ALA A 94 3.65 -9.05 3.22
C ALA A 94 4.08 -7.73 2.56
N LEU A 95 3.72 -6.58 3.13
CA LEU A 95 4.13 -5.26 2.63
C LEU A 95 5.64 -5.12 2.57
N ARG A 96 6.32 -5.63 3.59
CA ARG A 96 7.77 -5.58 3.71
C ARG A 96 8.48 -6.43 2.66
N GLU A 97 8.00 -7.65 2.40
CA GLU A 97 8.59 -8.52 1.39
C GLU A 97 8.33 -7.98 -0.02
N ALA A 98 7.15 -7.38 -0.26
CA ALA A 98 6.89 -6.62 -1.48
C ALA A 98 7.88 -5.47 -1.66
N ALA A 99 8.11 -4.68 -0.60
CA ALA A 99 9.05 -3.56 -0.61
C ALA A 99 10.51 -3.97 -0.85
N GLN A 100 10.88 -5.23 -0.62
CA GLN A 100 12.22 -5.77 -0.87
C GLN A 100 12.41 -6.29 -2.30
N VAL A 101 11.34 -6.46 -3.08
CA VAL A 101 11.48 -6.88 -4.48
C VAL A 101 12.14 -5.75 -5.27
N PRO A 102 13.25 -6.01 -5.97
CA PRO A 102 13.89 -4.99 -6.79
C PRO A 102 12.90 -4.36 -7.77
N SER A 103 13.01 -3.05 -7.98
CA SER A 103 12.15 -2.23 -8.84
C SER A 103 10.75 -1.87 -8.32
N VAL A 104 10.30 -2.45 -7.20
CA VAL A 104 9.04 -2.03 -6.56
C VAL A 104 9.17 -0.60 -6.08
N GLU A 105 8.25 0.25 -6.55
CA GLU A 105 8.11 1.61 -6.06
C GLU A 105 6.65 1.92 -5.70
N PHE A 106 6.38 2.17 -4.42
CA PHE A 106 5.04 2.52 -3.94
C PHE A 106 4.64 3.93 -4.36
N LEU A 107 3.37 4.07 -4.72
CA LEU A 107 2.71 5.30 -5.15
C LEU A 107 1.36 5.40 -4.44
N CYS A 108 1.08 6.54 -3.82
CA CYS A 108 -0.11 6.78 -3.04
C CYS A 108 -0.64 8.19 -3.30
N VAL A 109 -1.95 8.30 -3.50
CA VAL A 109 -2.69 9.56 -3.49
C VAL A 109 -3.63 9.54 -2.30
N VAL A 110 -3.58 10.57 -1.47
CA VAL A 110 -4.46 10.74 -0.32
C VAL A 110 -5.28 12.01 -0.53
N VAL A 111 -6.59 11.85 -0.61
CA VAL A 111 -7.57 12.92 -0.79
C VAL A 111 -8.12 13.32 0.57
N ASP A 112 -7.92 14.58 0.93
CA ASP A 112 -8.55 15.21 2.09
C ASP A 112 -9.95 15.71 1.72
N GLN A 113 -10.97 14.92 2.06
CA GLN A 113 -12.36 15.19 1.66
C GLN A 113 -12.90 16.50 2.25
N ARG A 114 -12.33 17.00 3.34
CA ARG A 114 -12.73 18.28 3.96
C ARG A 114 -12.38 19.50 3.11
N GLN A 115 -11.45 19.32 2.18
CA GLN A 115 -10.98 20.37 1.27
C GLN A 115 -11.62 20.26 -0.12
N LEU A 116 -12.46 19.25 -0.34
CA LEU A 116 -13.18 19.09 -1.59
C LEU A 116 -14.44 19.97 -1.62
N ARG A 117 -14.91 20.24 -2.83
CA ARG A 117 -16.26 20.80 -3.06
C ARG A 117 -17.30 19.73 -2.74
N GLU A 118 -18.50 20.13 -2.34
CA GLU A 118 -19.57 19.21 -1.89
C GLU A 118 -19.94 18.17 -2.95
N GLU A 119 -19.88 18.53 -4.23
CA GLU A 119 -20.22 17.67 -5.37
C GLU A 119 -19.08 16.75 -5.84
N ALA A 120 -17.87 16.90 -5.29
CA ALA A 120 -16.70 16.18 -5.77
C ALA A 120 -16.69 14.72 -5.27
N HIS A 121 -16.42 13.78 -6.17
CA HIS A 121 -16.30 12.37 -5.82
C HIS A 121 -14.82 12.02 -5.50
N PRO A 122 -14.48 11.60 -4.26
CA PRO A 122 -13.09 11.44 -3.83
C PRO A 122 -12.23 10.55 -4.73
N LEU A 123 -12.79 9.45 -5.24
CA LEU A 123 -12.10 8.57 -6.18
C LEU A 123 -11.73 9.30 -7.47
N LYS A 124 -12.65 10.08 -8.05
CA LYS A 124 -12.43 10.80 -9.31
C LYS A 124 -11.36 11.88 -9.15
N GLU A 125 -11.38 12.57 -8.01
CA GLU A 125 -10.36 13.56 -7.63
C GLU A 125 -8.98 12.92 -7.43
N ALA A 126 -8.92 11.64 -7.03
CA ALA A 126 -7.67 10.92 -6.86
C ALA A 126 -7.07 10.41 -8.19
N LEU A 127 -7.88 10.18 -9.23
CA LEU A 127 -7.41 9.59 -10.50
C LEU A 127 -6.37 10.45 -11.22
N THR A 128 -6.65 11.74 -11.41
CA THR A 128 -5.72 12.66 -12.10
C THR A 128 -4.34 12.71 -11.43
N PRO A 129 -4.22 13.05 -10.12
CA PRO A 129 -2.91 13.06 -9.46
C PRO A 129 -2.23 11.68 -9.46
N LEU A 130 -2.99 10.59 -9.44
CA LEU A 130 -2.44 9.23 -9.53
C LEU A 130 -1.79 8.98 -10.89
N LEU A 131 -2.51 9.24 -11.98
CA LEU A 131 -2.01 9.05 -13.34
C LEU A 131 -0.80 9.94 -13.62
N GLU A 132 -0.76 11.16 -13.07
CA GLU A 132 0.45 11.99 -13.11
C GLU A 132 1.65 11.32 -12.40
N ARG A 133 1.44 10.71 -11.23
CA ARG A 133 2.52 10.01 -10.51
C ARG A 133 3.02 8.81 -11.31
N ILE A 134 2.12 8.02 -11.89
CA ILE A 134 2.47 6.88 -12.76
C ILE A 134 3.27 7.37 -13.97
N GLN A 135 2.78 8.40 -14.66
CA GLN A 135 3.44 9.02 -15.81
C GLN A 135 4.87 9.48 -15.47
N MET A 136 5.03 10.19 -14.35
CA MET A 136 6.35 10.65 -13.89
C MET A 136 7.27 9.49 -13.49
N ASN A 137 6.73 8.46 -12.83
CA ASN A 137 7.47 7.27 -12.47
C ASN A 137 7.94 6.49 -13.71
N ALA A 138 7.06 6.26 -14.67
CA ALA A 138 7.39 5.59 -15.92
C ALA A 138 8.46 6.35 -16.72
N LYS A 139 8.36 7.69 -16.74
CA LYS A 139 9.38 8.57 -17.34
C LYS A 139 10.73 8.47 -16.63
N LYS A 140 10.76 8.44 -15.28
CA LYS A 140 11.98 8.24 -14.48
C LYS A 140 12.71 6.95 -14.89
N HIS A 141 11.96 5.90 -15.20
CA HIS A 141 12.49 4.59 -15.60
C HIS A 141 12.64 4.41 -17.12
N ALA A 142 12.47 5.49 -17.91
CA ALA A 142 12.52 5.45 -19.37
C ALA A 142 11.68 4.30 -19.98
N THR A 143 10.46 4.10 -19.46
CA THR A 143 9.61 2.96 -19.82
C THR A 143 8.15 3.33 -19.98
N HIS A 144 7.36 2.35 -20.43
CA HIS A 144 5.90 2.46 -20.52
C HIS A 144 5.23 1.72 -19.35
N ALA A 145 4.03 2.17 -19.02
CA ALA A 145 3.20 1.71 -17.93
C ALA A 145 1.99 0.91 -18.46
N LEU A 146 1.81 -0.29 -17.92
CA LEU A 146 0.54 -1.00 -17.92
C LEU A 146 -0.10 -0.83 -16.55
N VAL A 147 -1.32 -0.33 -16.47
CA VAL A 147 -2.00 -0.02 -15.20
C VAL A 147 -3.12 -1.02 -14.97
N LEU A 148 -3.13 -1.59 -13.78
CA LEU A 148 -4.08 -2.60 -13.29
C LEU A 148 -4.75 -2.06 -12.03
N MET A 149 -6.08 -2.13 -11.98
CA MET A 149 -6.87 -1.68 -10.82
C MET A 149 -7.80 -2.79 -10.35
N ASP A 150 -8.14 -2.80 -9.05
CA ASP A 150 -9.21 -3.66 -8.55
C ASP A 150 -10.53 -3.27 -9.23
N GLU A 151 -11.42 -4.25 -9.39
CA GLU A 151 -12.61 -4.11 -10.23
C GLU A 151 -13.61 -3.11 -9.65
N GLU A 152 -13.72 -1.94 -10.29
CA GLU A 152 -14.82 -1.01 -10.06
C GLU A 152 -15.46 -0.60 -11.38
N GLN A 153 -16.44 -1.41 -11.83
CA GLN A 153 -17.16 -1.19 -13.10
C GLN A 153 -17.86 0.17 -13.19
N ALA A 154 -18.12 0.84 -12.06
CA ALA A 154 -18.90 2.09 -12.01
C ALA A 154 -18.13 3.32 -12.53
N ASP A 155 -16.79 3.32 -12.47
CA ASP A 155 -15.97 4.53 -12.71
C ASP A 155 -15.05 4.45 -13.95
N ASP A 156 -15.17 3.39 -14.77
CA ASP A 156 -14.39 3.18 -16.00
C ASP A 156 -14.49 4.36 -16.99
N LYS A 157 -15.65 5.03 -17.08
CA LYS A 157 -15.81 6.19 -17.96
C LYS A 157 -14.93 7.38 -17.55
N ALA A 158 -14.92 7.72 -16.27
CA ALA A 158 -14.12 8.84 -15.76
C ALA A 158 -12.63 8.55 -15.96
N LEU A 159 -12.22 7.31 -15.69
CA LEU A 159 -10.87 6.84 -15.89
C LEU A 159 -10.40 6.97 -17.34
N ARG A 160 -11.21 6.52 -18.31
CA ARG A 160 -10.93 6.65 -19.75
C ARG A 160 -10.86 8.11 -20.20
N GLU A 161 -11.66 8.99 -19.62
CA GLU A 161 -11.65 10.42 -19.97
C GLU A 161 -10.34 11.09 -19.52
N VAL A 162 -9.92 10.86 -18.28
CA VAL A 162 -8.66 11.40 -17.75
C VAL A 162 -7.47 10.83 -18.54
N MET A 163 -7.50 9.54 -18.87
CA MET A 163 -6.49 8.88 -19.71
C MET A 163 -6.33 9.51 -21.10
N ARG A 164 -7.44 9.85 -21.77
CA ARG A 164 -7.41 10.43 -23.13
C ARG A 164 -6.90 11.88 -23.14
N ASN A 165 -7.33 12.67 -22.17
CA ASN A 165 -7.09 14.11 -22.17
C ASN A 165 -5.76 14.49 -21.51
N GLY A 166 -5.23 13.64 -20.63
CA GLY A 166 -4.16 14.02 -19.74
C GLY A 166 -4.67 14.88 -18.58
N SER A 167 -3.74 15.53 -17.90
CA SER A 167 -4.00 16.59 -16.91
C SER A 167 -3.68 17.95 -17.50
N GLU A 168 -4.03 19.02 -16.79
CA GLU A 168 -3.60 20.39 -17.10
C GLU A 168 -2.06 20.49 -17.22
N PHE A 169 -1.33 19.66 -16.47
CA PHE A 169 0.13 19.73 -16.36
C PHE A 169 0.88 18.71 -17.23
N LEU A 170 0.25 17.59 -17.58
CA LEU A 170 0.92 16.43 -18.17
C LEU A 170 0.04 15.71 -19.20
N LYS A 171 0.63 15.41 -20.36
CA LYS A 171 0.12 14.39 -21.28
C LYS A 171 0.61 13.01 -20.84
N TYR A 172 -0.27 12.01 -20.94
CA TYR A 172 0.03 10.63 -20.54
C TYR A 172 0.57 9.80 -21.70
N ASP A 173 1.79 10.11 -22.17
CA ASP A 173 2.44 9.38 -23.28
C ASP A 173 3.12 8.07 -22.84
N ARG A 174 3.20 7.80 -21.53
CA ARG A 174 3.78 6.56 -21.00
C ARG A 174 2.77 5.54 -20.52
N ILE A 175 1.50 5.90 -20.37
CA ILE A 175 0.46 4.94 -19.97
C ILE A 175 -0.18 4.40 -21.25
N LEU A 176 0.03 3.11 -21.53
CA LEU A 176 -0.34 2.51 -22.81
C LEU A 176 -1.82 2.14 -22.84
N ASP A 177 -2.48 2.53 -23.93
CA ASP A 177 -3.80 2.08 -24.42
C ASP A 177 -4.95 2.16 -23.40
N THR A 178 -5.00 1.25 -22.43
CA THR A 178 -6.09 1.11 -21.46
C THR A 178 -5.61 0.72 -20.06
N ILE A 179 -6.48 0.94 -19.09
CA ILE A 179 -6.39 0.38 -17.75
C ILE A 179 -7.17 -0.94 -17.75
N ALA A 180 -6.61 -1.99 -17.14
CA ALA A 180 -7.28 -3.29 -17.04
C ALA A 180 -7.71 -3.54 -15.60
N PHE A 181 -8.93 -4.07 -15.45
CA PHE A 181 -9.51 -4.46 -14.18
C PHE A 181 -9.35 -5.96 -13.99
N ILE A 182 -8.90 -6.39 -12.80
CA ILE A 182 -8.63 -7.79 -12.49
C ILE A 182 -9.21 -8.10 -11.09
N PRO A 183 -9.98 -9.19 -10.93
CA PRO A 183 -10.46 -9.62 -9.61
C PRO A 183 -9.30 -9.80 -8.62
N SER A 184 -9.43 -9.28 -7.40
CA SER A 184 -8.37 -9.29 -6.40
C SER A 184 -7.89 -10.69 -6.03
N GLU A 185 -8.76 -11.70 -6.02
CA GLU A 185 -8.42 -13.09 -5.73
C GLU A 185 -7.53 -13.76 -6.79
N GLU A 186 -7.45 -13.18 -7.99
CA GLU A 186 -6.63 -13.66 -9.10
C GLU A 186 -5.28 -12.95 -9.22
N SER A 187 -5.09 -11.83 -8.51
CA SER A 187 -3.89 -10.98 -8.64
C SER A 187 -3.23 -10.66 -7.30
N ILE A 188 -2.06 -11.26 -7.05
CA ILE A 188 -1.20 -10.90 -5.91
C ILE A 188 -0.82 -9.42 -5.96
N GLY A 189 -0.67 -8.84 -7.15
CA GLY A 189 -0.36 -7.43 -7.29
C GLY A 189 -1.48 -6.53 -6.77
N ILE A 190 -2.74 -6.86 -7.09
CA ILE A 190 -3.91 -6.14 -6.55
C ILE A 190 -4.01 -6.33 -5.04
N GLN A 191 -3.81 -7.55 -4.53
CA GLN A 191 -3.83 -7.78 -3.07
C GLN A 191 -2.76 -6.96 -2.33
N VAL A 192 -1.54 -6.81 -2.89
CA VAL A 192 -0.51 -5.94 -2.30
C VAL A 192 -0.89 -4.46 -2.42
N ALA A 193 -1.59 -4.06 -3.49
CA ALA A 193 -2.10 -2.70 -3.63
C ALA A 193 -3.17 -2.36 -2.58
N ASP A 194 -4.10 -3.29 -2.29
CA ASP A 194 -5.06 -3.17 -1.18
C ASP A 194 -4.35 -2.92 0.16
N LEU A 195 -3.28 -3.67 0.44
CA LEU A 195 -2.48 -3.45 1.65
C LEU A 195 -1.86 -2.05 1.70
N ALA A 196 -1.34 -1.55 0.58
CA ALA A 196 -0.73 -0.23 0.51
C ALA A 196 -1.77 0.88 0.69
N ALA A 197 -2.92 0.77 0.01
CA ALA A 197 -4.04 1.69 0.13
C ALA A 197 -4.59 1.72 1.56
N GLY A 198 -4.81 0.55 2.14
CA GLY A 198 -5.25 0.40 3.52
C GLY A 198 -4.25 0.96 4.53
N ALA A 199 -2.96 0.70 4.34
CA ALA A 199 -1.89 1.21 5.20
C ALA A 199 -1.83 2.74 5.21
N ILE A 200 -1.81 3.38 4.04
CA ILE A 200 -1.73 4.84 3.95
C ILE A 200 -3.02 5.50 4.45
N SER A 201 -4.19 4.95 4.09
CA SER A 201 -5.49 5.43 4.59
C SER A 201 -5.57 5.37 6.11
N ARG A 202 -5.12 4.26 6.71
CA ARG A 202 -5.10 4.07 8.17
C ARG A 202 -4.13 5.02 8.87
N TYR A 203 -2.97 5.29 8.27
CA TYR A 203 -2.05 6.29 8.81
C TYR A 203 -2.70 7.68 8.86
N PHE A 204 -3.33 8.14 7.78
CA PHE A 204 -3.96 9.46 7.75
C PHE A 204 -5.22 9.57 8.63
N ASN A 205 -6.04 8.52 8.69
CA ASN A 205 -7.30 8.54 9.43
C ASN A 205 -7.17 8.15 10.91
N SER A 206 -6.09 7.48 11.31
CA SER A 206 -5.96 6.94 12.68
C SER A 206 -4.57 7.15 13.29
N ASN A 207 -3.66 7.84 12.61
CA ASN A 207 -2.29 8.09 13.04
C ASN A 207 -1.56 6.79 13.46
N ASP A 208 -1.79 5.71 12.72
CA ASP A 208 -1.17 4.40 12.93
C ASP A 208 -0.03 4.21 11.91
N PRO A 209 1.24 4.47 12.30
CA PRO A 209 2.35 4.54 11.36
C PRO A 209 2.92 3.18 10.96
N GLY A 210 2.56 2.11 11.67
CA GLY A 210 3.32 0.85 11.64
C GLY A 210 3.36 0.20 10.26
N TYR A 211 2.25 0.18 9.52
CA TYR A 211 2.20 -0.36 8.16
C TYR A 211 2.98 0.50 7.16
N VAL A 212 2.86 1.83 7.24
CA VAL A 212 3.56 2.73 6.31
C VAL A 212 5.08 2.61 6.48
N ARG A 213 5.56 2.39 7.72
CA ARG A 213 6.99 2.17 7.98
C ARG A 213 7.57 0.99 7.19
N THR A 214 6.79 -0.03 6.86
CA THR A 214 7.30 -1.26 6.21
C THR A 214 7.64 -1.08 4.73
N PHE A 215 7.10 -0.07 4.06
CA PHE A 215 7.31 0.16 2.62
C PHE A 215 7.76 1.59 2.27
N LEU A 216 7.94 2.47 3.26
CA LEU A 216 8.24 3.87 2.99
C LEU A 216 9.54 4.09 2.20
N ARG A 217 10.60 3.27 2.40
CA ARG A 217 11.86 3.42 1.63
C ARG A 217 11.73 3.04 0.17
N SER A 218 10.84 2.10 -0.14
CA SER A 218 10.50 1.75 -1.52
C SER A 218 9.40 2.66 -2.06
N THR A 219 9.00 3.73 -1.39
CA THR A 219 8.10 4.72 -1.99
C THR A 219 8.85 5.54 -3.02
N ALA A 220 8.23 5.85 -4.17
CA ALA A 220 8.87 6.68 -5.17
C ALA A 220 9.25 8.06 -4.59
N CYS A 221 10.46 8.52 -4.88
CA CYS A 221 10.98 9.76 -4.32
C CYS A 221 11.57 10.67 -5.38
N SER A 222 11.74 11.94 -5.01
CA SER A 222 12.60 12.90 -5.70
C SER A 222 14.05 12.39 -5.77
N PRO A 223 14.92 13.01 -6.59
CA PRO A 223 16.36 12.74 -6.55
C PRO A 223 17.02 12.96 -5.18
N SER A 224 16.44 13.82 -4.32
CA SER A 224 16.89 14.05 -2.94
C SER A 224 16.30 13.05 -1.93
N GLY A 225 15.50 12.09 -2.38
CA GLY A 225 14.87 11.09 -1.54
C GLY A 225 13.61 11.55 -0.81
N ASP A 226 12.95 12.64 -1.22
CA ASP A 226 11.68 13.08 -0.62
C ASP A 226 10.48 12.42 -1.34
N PRO A 227 9.60 11.68 -0.62
CA PRO A 227 8.41 11.08 -1.23
C PRO A 227 7.30 12.09 -1.54
N ASN A 228 7.34 13.30 -0.95
CA ASN A 228 6.27 14.30 -1.10
C ASN A 228 6.10 14.72 -2.56
N GLY A 229 4.89 14.50 -3.07
CA GLY A 229 4.55 14.79 -4.46
C GLY A 229 5.22 13.87 -5.47
N TYR A 230 5.98 12.84 -5.06
CA TYR A 230 6.51 11.82 -5.97
C TYR A 230 5.78 10.51 -5.75
N GLY A 231 6.02 9.86 -4.61
CA GLY A 231 5.36 8.62 -4.22
C GLY A 231 4.20 8.81 -3.27
N VAL A 232 4.09 9.95 -2.58
CA VAL A 232 2.89 10.29 -1.81
C VAL A 232 2.40 11.69 -2.17
N LYS A 233 1.19 11.79 -2.73
CA LYS A 233 0.52 13.05 -3.02
C LYS A 233 -0.66 13.24 -2.07
N VAL A 234 -0.65 14.31 -1.29
CA VAL A 234 -1.82 14.77 -0.54
C VAL A 234 -2.57 15.79 -1.41
N TYR A 235 -3.85 15.56 -1.62
CA TYR A 235 -4.72 16.31 -2.53
C TYR A 235 -5.93 16.88 -1.76
N PRO A 236 -6.43 18.08 -2.10
CA PRO A 236 -5.90 19.04 -3.09
C PRO A 236 -4.63 19.74 -2.59
N PHE A 237 -4.56 20.05 -1.29
CA PHE A 237 -3.41 20.69 -0.66
C PHE A 237 -2.95 19.91 0.57
N GLY A 238 -1.64 19.75 0.70
CA GLY A 238 -1.05 19.12 1.88
C GLY A 238 0.35 18.60 1.62
N ARG A 239 0.97 18.12 2.70
CA ARG A 239 2.24 17.39 2.67
C ARG A 239 2.09 16.12 3.47
N PHE A 240 2.73 15.08 2.99
CA PHE A 240 2.95 13.86 3.73
C PHE A 240 4.12 14.10 4.69
N ALA A 241 3.80 14.29 5.98
CA ALA A 241 4.81 14.42 7.03
C ALA A 241 5.63 13.14 7.21
N GLY A 242 5.04 11.99 6.87
CA GLY A 242 5.61 10.67 7.09
C GLY A 242 5.70 10.31 8.57
N PRO A 243 5.77 9.00 8.89
CA PRO A 243 6.11 8.58 10.24
C PRO A 243 7.53 9.07 10.61
N ALA A 244 7.71 9.47 11.87
CA ALA A 244 9.01 9.91 12.36
C ALA A 244 10.08 8.82 12.21
N ARG A 245 11.29 9.21 11.76
CA ARG A 245 12.49 8.36 11.60
C ARG A 245 12.93 7.76 12.95
N ARG A 246 13.51 6.55 12.93
CA ARG A 246 14.27 5.75 13.93
C ARG A 246 13.93 5.82 15.43
N SER A 247 13.63 6.98 16.00
CA SER A 247 13.59 7.26 17.44
C SER A 247 12.19 7.48 18.01
N ALA A 248 11.14 7.30 17.20
CA ALA A 248 9.78 7.28 17.76
C ALA A 248 9.65 6.03 18.66
N PRO A 249 9.16 6.16 19.90
CA PRO A 249 8.98 5.01 20.77
C PRO A 249 8.03 4.03 20.10
N TRP A 250 8.55 2.84 19.76
CA TRP A 250 7.73 1.72 19.32
C TRP A 250 6.84 1.32 20.49
N GLY A 251 5.54 1.55 20.33
CA GLY A 251 4.55 1.21 21.35
C GLY A 251 4.59 -0.28 21.68
N SER A 252 4.08 -0.68 22.84
CA SER A 252 4.04 -2.08 23.26
C SER A 252 3.41 -2.99 22.20
N VAL A 253 2.34 -2.52 21.55
CA VAL A 253 1.64 -3.23 20.47
C VAL A 253 2.54 -3.42 19.25
N ASP A 254 3.23 -2.38 18.78
CA ASP A 254 4.12 -2.53 17.63
C ASP A 254 5.30 -3.47 17.93
N ARG A 255 5.80 -3.45 19.16
CA ARG A 255 6.86 -4.38 19.61
C ARG A 255 6.41 -5.82 19.57
N GLU A 256 5.20 -6.10 20.05
CA GLU A 256 4.59 -7.42 20.02
C GLU A 256 4.39 -7.92 18.58
N ILE A 257 3.88 -7.05 17.69
CA ILE A 257 3.73 -7.38 16.27
C ILE A 257 5.07 -7.75 15.63
N HIS A 258 6.14 -7.01 15.92
CA HIS A 258 7.47 -7.36 15.42
C HIS A 258 8.03 -8.64 16.03
N GLN A 259 7.76 -8.92 17.32
CA GLN A 259 8.13 -10.22 17.91
C GLN A 259 7.44 -11.38 17.19
N ILE A 260 6.15 -11.24 16.89
CA ILE A 260 5.39 -12.23 16.11
C ILE A 260 5.98 -12.36 14.71
N GLU A 261 6.20 -11.25 14.01
CA GLU A 261 6.81 -11.24 12.67
C GLU A 261 8.12 -12.03 12.68
N PHE A 262 9.08 -11.66 13.55
CA PHE A 262 10.40 -12.29 13.59
C PHE A 262 10.38 -13.76 14.00
N ALA A 263 9.48 -14.16 14.91
CA ALA A 263 9.31 -15.57 15.28
C ALA A 263 8.90 -16.45 14.07
N ARG A 264 8.32 -15.86 13.02
CA ARG A 264 7.94 -16.56 11.79
C ARG A 264 9.09 -16.65 10.77
N TYR A 265 10.19 -15.91 10.94
CA TYR A 265 11.35 -15.93 10.03
C TYR A 265 12.44 -16.88 10.55
N PRO A 266 12.73 -18.00 9.86
CA PRO A 266 13.77 -18.93 10.30
C PRO A 266 15.13 -18.25 10.42
N GLY A 267 15.78 -18.40 11.57
CA GLY A 267 17.12 -17.84 11.83
C GLY A 267 17.16 -16.34 12.09
N ALA A 268 16.02 -15.65 12.11
CA ALA A 268 15.97 -14.23 12.48
C ALA A 268 16.05 -14.07 14.01
N THR A 269 16.91 -13.17 14.48
CA THR A 269 16.98 -12.78 15.89
C THR A 269 16.50 -11.35 16.03
N LEU A 270 15.40 -11.15 16.75
CA LEU A 270 14.93 -9.82 17.11
C LEU A 270 15.60 -9.35 18.40
N GLY A 271 16.28 -8.21 18.33
CA GLY A 271 16.70 -7.44 19.48
C GLY A 271 16.08 -6.06 19.45
N TRP A 272 16.31 -5.27 20.50
CA TRP A 272 15.87 -3.89 20.60
C TRP A 272 17.06 -3.00 20.94
N ARG A 273 17.20 -1.91 20.21
CA ARG A 273 18.21 -0.87 20.43
C ARG A 273 17.80 0.02 21.60
N ASN A 274 18.77 0.77 22.13
CA ASN A 274 18.54 1.73 23.23
C ASN A 274 17.58 2.87 22.86
N ASP A 275 17.50 3.21 21.57
CA ASP A 275 16.52 4.17 21.02
C ASP A 275 15.11 3.57 20.87
N GLY A 276 14.93 2.30 21.24
CA GLY A 276 13.66 1.59 21.21
C GLY A 276 13.30 0.97 19.86
N ALA A 277 14.14 1.10 18.83
CA ALA A 277 13.95 0.48 17.52
C ALA A 277 14.39 -1.00 17.49
N PRO A 278 13.83 -1.84 16.59
CA PRO A 278 14.31 -3.21 16.45
C PRO A 278 15.77 -3.24 15.95
N THR A 279 16.58 -4.21 16.40
CA THR A 279 18.00 -4.35 16.01
C THR A 279 18.18 -4.69 14.54
N PHE A 280 17.20 -5.39 13.97
CA PHE A 280 17.09 -5.59 12.54
C PHE A 280 16.01 -4.63 12.01
N VAL A 281 16.48 -3.44 11.66
CA VAL A 281 15.77 -2.56 10.74
C VAL A 281 16.06 -3.15 9.36
N TRP A 282 15.03 -3.60 8.65
CA TRP A 282 15.20 -4.32 7.39
C TRP A 282 16.03 -3.48 6.43
N ARG A 283 16.83 -4.11 5.54
CA ARG A 283 17.69 -3.39 4.58
C ARG A 283 16.97 -2.29 3.80
N HIS A 284 15.64 -2.31 3.73
CA HIS A 284 14.82 -1.30 3.08
C HIS A 284 13.77 -0.65 3.98
N ASP A 285 13.93 -0.70 5.29
CA ASP A 285 13.22 0.24 6.14
C ASP A 285 13.82 1.63 5.90
N TRP A 286 12.99 2.67 5.90
CA TRP A 286 13.39 4.08 5.72
C TRP A 286 14.55 4.51 6.65
N ASP A 287 14.73 3.72 7.69
CA ASP A 287 15.64 3.85 8.81
C ASP A 287 16.85 2.90 8.73
N SER A 288 17.10 2.10 7.69
CA SER A 288 18.35 1.36 7.58
C SER A 288 19.43 2.25 6.95
N GLY A 289 20.41 2.72 7.74
CA GLY A 289 21.68 3.24 7.23
C GLY A 289 22.57 2.15 6.61
N LEU A 290 21.95 1.06 6.15
CA LEU A 290 22.55 -0.03 5.42
C LEU A 290 22.16 0.20 3.97
N ASP A 291 23.14 0.55 3.15
CA ASP A 291 23.03 0.54 1.69
C ASP A 291 23.10 -0.88 1.15
#